data_AF-A0A7J4UP46-F1
#
_entry.id   AF-A0A7J4UP46-F1
#
_cell.length_a   1.000
_cell.length_b   1.000
_cell.length_c   1.000
_cell.angle_alpha   90.00
_cell.angle_beta   90.00
_cell.angle_gamma   90.00
#
_symmetry.space_group_name_H-M   'P 1'
#
loop_
_entity.id
_entity.type
_entity.pdbx_description
1 polymer ?
#
loop_
_entity_poly.entity_id
_entity_poly.type
_entity_poly.pdbx_seq_one_letter_code
_entity_poly.pdbx_strand_id
1 'polypeptide(L)'
;MGSFMHTPDGDIVINDKYRFSLSLFKKLEPQYSLPDGIISRIYVQDTKHTVSSGKTQTARNIPWKDGDAYIERLSEILYLEQHEKIKEQERKEYLNRIKNDK
;
A
#
# COMPACT_ATOMS: atom_id res chain seq x y z
N MET A 1 -4.41 -8.57 15.76
CA MET A 1 -4.10 -9.33 14.54
C MET A 1 -4.03 -8.33 13.41
N GLY A 2 -2.95 -8.35 12.63
CA GLY A 2 -2.83 -7.44 11.50
C GLY A 2 -3.50 -7.97 10.24
N SER A 3 -3.77 -7.07 9.31
CA SER A 3 -4.29 -7.40 7.99
C SER A 3 -3.57 -6.60 6.90
N PHE A 4 -3.42 -7.22 5.73
CA PHE A 4 -2.92 -6.60 4.52
C PHE A 4 -3.91 -6.87 3.38
N MET A 5 -4.28 -5.83 2.64
CA MET A 5 -5.14 -5.95 1.47
C MET A 5 -4.60 -5.10 0.34
N HIS A 6 -4.49 -5.70 -0.85
CA HIS A 6 -4.37 -4.99 -2.11
C HIS A 6 -5.74 -5.00 -2.78
N THR A 7 -6.33 -3.82 -2.97
CA THR A 7 -7.64 -3.65 -3.62
C THR A 7 -7.53 -3.74 -5.15
N PRO A 8 -8.62 -4.07 -5.86
CA PRO A 8 -8.67 -3.97 -7.32
C PRO A 8 -8.31 -2.60 -7.89
N ASP A 9 -8.51 -1.54 -7.10
CA ASP A 9 -8.24 -0.15 -7.49
C ASP A 9 -6.76 0.24 -7.38
N GLY A 10 -5.89 -0.68 -6.91
CA GLY A 10 -4.47 -0.40 -6.74
C GLY A 10 -4.14 0.33 -5.43
N ASP A 11 -4.97 0.18 -4.40
CA ASP A 11 -4.65 0.65 -3.05
C ASP A 11 -4.13 -0.51 -2.18
N ILE A 12 -3.24 -0.15 -1.25
CA ILE A 12 -2.82 -1.01 -0.14
C ILE A 12 -3.54 -0.55 1.12
N VAL A 13 -4.23 -1.48 1.77
CA VAL A 13 -4.92 -1.27 3.04
C VAL A 13 -4.29 -2.15 4.11
N ILE A 14 -3.85 -1.55 5.20
CA ILE A 14 -3.25 -2.26 6.35
C ILE A 14 -4.15 -2.06 7.57
N ASN A 15 -4.43 -3.15 8.28
CA ASN A 15 -5.25 -3.19 9.50
C ASN A 15 -6.63 -2.57 9.32
N ASP A 16 -7.22 -2.72 8.12
CA ASP A 16 -8.52 -2.18 7.70
C ASP A 16 -8.73 -0.66 7.91
N LYS A 17 -7.64 0.06 8.17
CA LYS A 17 -7.68 1.47 8.60
C LYS A 17 -6.78 2.35 7.76
N TYR A 18 -5.56 1.88 7.47
CA TYR A 18 -4.55 2.69 6.83
C TYR A 18 -4.53 2.38 5.34
N ARG A 19 -4.84 3.38 4.51
CA ARG A 19 -4.93 3.23 3.05
C ARG A 19 -3.84 4.06 2.38
N PHE A 20 -3.12 3.42 1.47
CA PHE A 20 -2.00 4.00 0.75
C PHE A 20 -2.12 3.66 -0.74
N SER A 21 -1.61 4.53 -1.62
CA SER A 21 -1.48 4.16 -3.03
C SER A 21 -0.44 3.06 -3.19
N LEU A 22 -0.64 2.16 -4.17
CA LEU A 22 0.38 1.18 -4.54
C LEU A 22 1.72 1.83 -4.89
N SER A 23 1.70 3.01 -5.52
CA SER A 23 2.92 3.75 -5.87
C SER A 23 3.73 4.17 -4.65
N LEU A 24 3.08 4.62 -3.57
CA LEU A 24 3.74 4.98 -2.31
C LEU A 24 4.30 3.72 -1.65
N PHE A 25 3.49 2.66 -1.58
CA PHE A 25 3.90 1.38 -0.98
C PHE A 25 5.15 0.80 -1.66
N LYS A 26 5.19 0.81 -3.00
CA LYS A 26 6.33 0.31 -3.79
C LYS A 26 7.63 1.11 -3.62
N LYS A 27 7.60 2.30 -3.00
CA LYS A 27 8.85 2.99 -2.61
C LYS A 27 9.58 2.25 -1.49
N LEU A 28 8.85 1.55 -0.61
CA LEU A 28 9.41 0.71 0.46
C LEU A 28 9.52 -0.77 0.06
N GLU A 29 8.61 -1.22 -0.80
CA GLU A 29 8.52 -2.60 -1.27
C GLU A 29 8.57 -2.66 -2.82
N PRO A 30 9.73 -2.36 -3.44
CA PRO A 30 9.82 -2.23 -4.90
C PRO A 30 9.56 -3.54 -5.64
N GLN A 31 9.82 -4.67 -4.99
CA GLN A 31 9.60 -6.02 -5.53
C GLN A 31 8.14 -6.48 -5.40
N TYR A 32 7.29 -5.72 -4.71
CA TYR A 32 5.90 -6.11 -4.55
C TYR A 32 5.15 -6.12 -5.89
N SER A 33 4.52 -7.25 -6.17
CA SER A 33 3.64 -7.46 -7.31
C SER A 33 2.52 -8.43 -6.98
N LEU A 34 1.40 -8.29 -7.69
CA LEU A 34 0.40 -9.35 -7.75
C LEU A 34 0.83 -10.39 -8.79
N PRO A 35 0.49 -11.68 -8.58
CA PRO A 35 0.65 -12.70 -9.61
C PRO A 35 -0.18 -12.37 -10.85
N ASP A 36 0.21 -12.93 -12.00
CA ASP A 36 -0.48 -12.68 -13.26
C ASP A 36 -1.99 -12.98 -13.17
N GLY A 37 -2.81 -12.05 -13.69
CA GLY A 37 -4.26 -12.16 -13.69
C GLY A 37 -4.95 -11.96 -12.34
N ILE A 38 -4.20 -11.66 -11.27
CA ILE A 38 -4.75 -11.31 -9.96
C ILE A 38 -4.91 -9.79 -9.86
N ILE A 39 -6.08 -9.36 -9.41
CA ILE A 39 -6.40 -7.94 -9.20
C ILE A 39 -6.46 -7.57 -7.73
N SER A 40 -6.62 -8.54 -6.82
CA SER A 40 -6.64 -8.27 -5.38
C SER A 40 -6.04 -9.40 -4.56
N ARG A 41 -5.55 -9.04 -3.37
CA ARG A 41 -5.01 -9.97 -2.38
C ARG A 41 -5.48 -9.54 -1.00
N ILE A 42 -5.93 -10.49 -0.18
CA ILE A 42 -6.34 -10.27 1.20
C ILE A 42 -5.56 -11.23 2.08
N TYR A 43 -4.94 -10.70 3.11
CA TYR A 43 -4.23 -11.43 4.13
C TYR A 43 -4.64 -10.96 5.53
N VAL A 44 -4.90 -11.92 6.41
CA VAL A 44 -5.11 -11.73 7.85
C VAL A 44 -4.16 -12.69 8.54
N GLN A 45 -3.30 -12.16 9.41
CA GLN A 45 -2.21 -12.93 10.03
C GLN A 45 -2.73 -14.24 10.62
N ASP A 46 -2.03 -15.33 10.28
CA ASP A 46 -2.31 -16.71 10.70
C ASP A 46 -3.73 -17.24 10.45
N THR A 47 -4.57 -16.50 9.72
CA THR A 47 -6.01 -16.79 9.62
C THR A 47 -6.46 -16.98 8.19
N LYS A 48 -6.03 -16.09 7.28
CA LYS A 48 -6.55 -16.07 5.91
C LYS A 48 -5.51 -15.52 4.96
N HIS A 49 -5.33 -16.18 3.82
CA HIS A 49 -4.59 -15.63 2.69
C HIS A 49 -5.33 -16.01 1.41
N THR A 50 -5.85 -15.01 0.69
CA THR A 50 -6.61 -15.23 -0.55
C THR A 50 -6.20 -14.23 -1.63
N VAL A 51 -6.19 -14.67 -2.88
CA VAL A 51 -6.05 -13.82 -4.06
C VAL A 51 -7.30 -13.91 -4.91
N SER A 52 -7.62 -12.85 -5.65
CA SER A 52 -8.78 -12.83 -6.55
C SER A 52 -8.44 -12.23 -7.91
N SER A 53 -8.98 -12.84 -8.96
CA SER A 53 -8.95 -12.37 -10.35
C SER A 53 -10.15 -11.50 -10.71
N GLY A 54 -11.04 -11.23 -9.75
CA GLY A 54 -12.36 -10.62 -9.97
C GLY A 54 -13.45 -11.61 -10.39
N LYS A 55 -13.08 -12.79 -10.92
CA LYS A 55 -14.01 -13.88 -11.25
C LYS A 55 -13.93 -15.04 -10.27
N THR A 56 -12.72 -15.29 -9.77
CA THR A 56 -12.43 -16.41 -8.88
C THR A 56 -11.61 -15.92 -7.69
N GLN A 57 -11.80 -16.58 -6.55
CA GLN A 57 -10.99 -16.40 -5.35
C GLN A 57 -10.30 -17.71 -5.02
N THR A 58 -9.00 -17.65 -4.72
CA THR A 58 -8.20 -18.83 -4.42
C THR A 58 -7.45 -18.61 -3.12
N ALA A 59 -7.53 -19.60 -2.23
CA ALA A 59 -6.73 -19.64 -1.01
C ALA A 59 -5.25 -19.79 -1.35
N ARG A 60 -4.39 -19.18 -0.55
CA ARG A 60 -2.93 -19.27 -0.63
C ARG A 60 -2.39 -19.74 0.72
N ASN A 61 -1.09 -20.03 0.73
CA ASN A 61 -0.43 -20.56 1.91
C ASN A 61 -0.49 -19.56 3.08
N ILE A 62 -0.65 -20.13 4.28
CA ILE A 62 -0.58 -19.45 5.57
C ILE A 62 0.48 -20.19 6.39
N PRO A 63 1.42 -19.50 7.07
CA PRO A 63 1.59 -18.04 7.11
C PRO A 63 2.12 -17.47 5.79
N TRP A 64 1.92 -16.17 5.58
CA TRP A 64 2.51 -15.45 4.45
C TRP A 64 3.48 -14.39 4.98
N LYS A 65 4.76 -14.78 5.02
CA LYS A 65 5.83 -14.00 5.63
C LYS A 65 5.94 -12.57 5.11
N ASP A 66 5.75 -12.36 3.79
CA ASP A 66 5.79 -11.00 3.24
C ASP A 66 4.59 -10.19 3.75
N GLY A 67 3.42 -10.80 3.86
CA GLY A 67 2.23 -10.17 4.44
C GLY A 67 2.46 -9.71 5.89
N ASP A 68 3.10 -10.55 6.69
CA ASP A 68 3.51 -10.20 8.06
C ASP A 68 4.49 -9.01 8.06
N ALA A 69 5.52 -9.06 7.21
CA ALA A 69 6.50 -7.98 7.09
C ALA A 69 5.84 -6.65 6.67
N TYR A 70 4.89 -6.68 5.72
CA TYR A 70 4.19 -5.48 5.28
C TYR A 70 3.36 -4.84 6.40
N ILE A 71 2.76 -5.67 7.26
CA ILE A 71 2.01 -5.21 8.43
C ILE A 71 2.96 -4.59 9.47
N GLU A 72 4.11 -5.23 9.72
CA GLU A 72 5.11 -4.75 10.68
C GLU A 72 5.71 -3.40 10.25
N ARG A 73 5.91 -3.18 8.94
CA ARG A 73 6.46 -1.93 8.40
C ARG A 73 5.45 -0.78 8.28
N LEU A 74 4.26 -0.89 8.87
CA LEU A 74 3.24 0.15 8.84
C LEU A 74 3.77 1.53 9.28
N SER A 75 4.59 1.59 10.32
CA SER A 75 5.18 2.85 10.80
C SER A 75 6.08 3.52 9.75
N GLU A 76 6.84 2.74 8.99
CA GLU A 76 7.68 3.26 7.91
C GLU A 76 6.83 3.84 6.77
N ILE A 77 5.74 3.17 6.42
CA ILE A 77 4.81 3.65 5.38
C ILE A 77 4.17 4.96 5.80
N LEU A 78 3.72 5.07 7.05
CA LEU A 78 3.14 6.30 7.60
C LEU A 78 4.14 7.46 7.60
N TYR A 79 5.39 7.20 7.99
CA TYR A 79 6.45 8.20 7.95
C TYR A 79 6.72 8.68 6.52
N LEU A 80 6.80 7.75 5.57
CA LEU A 80 7.00 8.09 4.16
C LEU A 80 5.83 8.92 3.61
N GLU A 81 4.59 8.54 3.91
CA GLU A 81 3.40 9.27 3.48
C GLU A 81 3.43 10.72 3.98
N GLN A 82 3.75 10.92 5.27
CA GLN A 82 3.81 12.24 5.87
C GLN A 82 4.89 13.10 5.21
N HIS A 83 6.07 12.53 4.98
CA HIS A 83 7.18 13.24 4.36
C HIS A 83 6.88 13.64 2.89
N GLU A 84 6.20 12.79 2.12
CA GLU A 84 5.76 13.12 0.76
C GLU A 84 4.70 14.24 0.76
N LYS A 85 3.78 14.24 1.73
CA LYS A 85 2.80 15.33 1.89
C LYS A 85 3.47 16.67 2.19
N ILE A 86 4.48 16.68 3.07
CA ILE A 86 5.25 17.88 3.41
C ILE A 86 5.96 18.42 2.15
N LYS A 87 6.68 17.55 1.43
CA LYS A 87 7.38 17.95 0.19
C LYS A 87 6.46 18.53 -0.87
N GLU A 88 5.29 17.92 -1.07
CA GLU A 88 4.32 18.41 -2.05
C GLU A 88 3.74 19.76 -1.62
N GLN A 89 3.52 19.97 -0.32
CA GLN A 89 3.08 21.25 0.22
C GLN A 89 4.14 22.35 0.00
N GLU A 90 5.40 22.09 0.35
CA GLU A 90 6.52 23.00 0.12
C GLU A 90 6.68 23.36 -1.36
N ARG A 91 6.55 22.36 -2.25
CA ARG A 91 6.60 22.56 -3.70
C ARG A 91 5.48 23.49 -4.18
N LYS A 92 4.25 23.29 -3.71
CA LYS A 92 3.11 24.15 -4.07
C LYS A 92 3.33 25.58 -3.61
N GLU A 93 3.81 25.76 -2.39
CA GLU A 93 4.13 27.08 -1.84
C GLU A 93 5.21 27.79 -2.65
N TYR A 94 6.27 27.09 -3.03
CA TYR A 94 7.32 27.61 -3.90
C TYR A 94 6.79 28.05 -5.27
N LEU A 95 5.97 27.23 -5.92
CA LEU A 95 5.37 27.56 -7.22
C LEU A 95 4.41 28.76 -7.14
N ASN A 96 3.66 28.88 -6.04
CA ASN A 96 2.77 30.01 -5.81
C ASN A 96 3.55 31.33 -5.65
N ARG A 97 4.69 31.31 -4.96
CA ARG A 97 5.57 32.49 -4.86
C ARG A 97 6.05 32.95 -6.23
N ILE A 98 6.59 32.01 -7.04
CA ILE A 98 7.05 32.33 -8.42
C ILE A 98 5.94 32.92 -9.29
N LYS A 99 4.70 32.42 -9.16
CA LYS A 99 3.56 32.92 -9.94
C LYS A 99 3.13 34.32 -9.52
N ASN A 100 3.22 34.64 -8.23
CA ASN A 100 2.82 35.94 -7.70
C ASN A 100 3.89 37.02 -7.89
N ASP A 101 5.14 36.63 -8.16
CA ASP A 101 6.25 37.53 -8.47
C ASP A 101 6.34 37.91 -9.97
N LYS A 102 5.41 37.45 -10.80
CA LYS A 102 5.28 37.76 -12.24
C LYS A 102 4.01 38.55 -12.54
#